data_AF-A0A1H1XV50-F1
#
_entry.id   AF-A0A1H1XV50-F1
#
_cell.length_a   1.000
_cell.length_b   1.000
_cell.length_c   1.000
_cell.angle_alpha   90.00
_cell.angle_beta   90.00
_cell.angle_gamma   90.00
#
_symmetry.space_group_name_H-M   'P 1'
#
loop_
_entity.id
_entity.type
_entity.pdbx_description
1 polymer ?
#
loop_
_entity_poly.entity_id
_entity_poly.type
_entity_poly.pdbx_seq_one_letter_code
_entity_poly.pdbx_strand_id
1 'polypeptide(L)'
;MTERKHRQAPVPVGDVVSGDPPVPITFWPVPAPVPGETMSNAMGVRLVHNLTHPTDLITDLTAGPQLARAIIAARRRSHLQNTRTVGWDWHTATLIVTGWPSSDPREFFARCRTSLLPGGCVAVLLPHGDVVLPVDVITAAKKAGLAYLQHIVAAGRPLRRGNQTQLDIHTDVLIMTHSAENGGSDG
;
A
#
# COMPACT_ATOMS: atom_id res chain seq x y z
N MET A 1 -36.14 -20.28 9.75
CA MET A 1 -34.99 -20.16 10.64
C MET A 1 -33.82 -20.85 9.95
N THR A 2 -33.03 -20.09 9.19
CA THR A 2 -31.95 -20.60 8.32
C THR A 2 -30.66 -19.93 8.76
N GLU A 3 -29.79 -20.69 9.43
CA GLU A 3 -28.45 -20.26 9.83
C GLU A 3 -27.64 -19.82 8.60
N ARG A 4 -27.35 -18.52 8.51
CA ARG A 4 -26.30 -18.02 7.63
C ARG A 4 -24.95 -18.42 8.24
N LYS A 5 -24.40 -19.56 7.79
CA LYS A 5 -23.00 -19.92 8.03
C LYS A 5 -22.12 -18.75 7.58
N HIS A 6 -21.64 -17.97 8.55
CA HIS A 6 -20.58 -17.01 8.33
C HIS A 6 -19.38 -17.81 7.81
N ARG A 7 -19.05 -17.66 6.52
CA ARG A 7 -17.82 -18.20 5.97
C ARG A 7 -16.69 -17.42 6.63
N GLN A 8 -16.13 -18.02 7.68
CA GLN A 8 -14.92 -17.54 8.33
C GLN A 8 -13.88 -17.31 7.23
N ALA A 9 -13.27 -16.13 7.22
CA ALA A 9 -12.21 -15.83 6.27
C ALA A 9 -11.12 -16.91 6.39
N PRO A 10 -10.54 -17.38 5.27
CA PRO A 10 -9.45 -18.36 5.32
C PRO A 10 -8.36 -17.88 6.28
N VAL A 11 -7.87 -18.78 7.12
CA VAL A 11 -6.73 -18.48 8.00
C VAL A 11 -5.54 -18.13 7.12
N PRO A 12 -4.92 -16.94 7.27
CA PRO A 12 -3.74 -16.58 6.51
C PRO A 12 -2.62 -17.61 6.73
N VAL A 13 -2.10 -18.19 5.65
CA VAL A 13 -0.90 -19.04 5.69
C VAL A 13 0.30 -18.13 5.46
N GLY A 14 0.89 -17.62 6.55
CA GLY A 14 2.04 -16.71 6.53
C GLY A 14 2.25 -16.04 7.90
N ASP A 15 3.37 -15.37 8.08
CA ASP A 15 3.56 -14.49 9.25
C ASP A 15 2.49 -13.39 9.22
N VAL A 16 2.02 -12.95 10.39
CA VAL A 16 0.98 -11.91 10.52
C VAL A 16 1.44 -10.79 11.45
N VAL A 17 1.00 -9.57 11.18
CA VAL A 17 1.14 -8.43 12.09
C VAL A 17 -0.17 -8.19 12.83
N SER A 18 -0.06 -7.49 13.97
CA SER A 18 -1.23 -7.11 14.76
C SER A 18 -2.18 -6.26 13.93
N GLY A 19 -3.37 -6.80 13.70
CA GLY A 19 -4.50 -6.21 13.02
C GLY A 19 -5.75 -6.94 13.51
N ASP A 20 -6.92 -6.36 13.28
CA ASP A 20 -8.19 -7.03 13.54
C ASP A 20 -9.00 -7.05 12.24
N PRO A 21 -9.08 -8.21 11.54
CA PRO A 21 -8.36 -9.47 11.80
C PRO A 21 -6.83 -9.36 11.57
N PRO A 22 -6.02 -10.34 12.02
CA PRO A 22 -4.57 -10.34 11.80
C PRO A 22 -4.21 -10.16 10.33
N VAL A 23 -3.26 -9.26 10.06
CA VAL A 23 -2.94 -8.85 8.69
C VAL A 23 -1.72 -9.61 8.18
N PRO A 24 -1.77 -10.22 6.99
CA PRO A 24 -0.63 -10.93 6.42
C PRO A 24 0.58 -10.02 6.24
N ILE A 25 1.76 -10.50 6.64
CA ILE A 25 3.05 -9.90 6.29
C ILE A 25 3.72 -10.71 5.18
N THR A 26 4.29 -10.03 4.20
CA THR A 26 4.95 -10.65 3.06
C THR A 26 6.30 -10.02 2.79
N PHE A 27 7.26 -10.83 2.36
CA PHE A 27 8.63 -10.39 2.16
C PHE A 27 8.96 -10.18 0.69
N TRP A 28 9.52 -9.02 0.35
CA TRP A 28 9.88 -8.66 -1.01
C TRP A 28 11.41 -8.43 -1.16
N PRO A 29 12.17 -9.36 -1.77
CA PRO A 29 13.59 -9.12 -2.04
C PRO A 29 13.76 -8.15 -3.20
N VAL A 30 13.95 -6.87 -2.91
CA VAL A 30 14.15 -5.81 -3.90
C VAL A 30 15.24 -4.85 -3.42
N PRO A 31 15.99 -4.17 -4.31
CA PRO A 31 16.97 -3.19 -3.87
C PRO A 31 16.34 -2.04 -3.09
N ALA A 32 17.10 -1.45 -2.18
CA ALA A 32 16.74 -0.22 -1.48
C ALA A 32 16.56 0.96 -2.47
N PRO A 33 15.68 1.93 -2.16
CA PRO A 33 15.62 3.19 -2.90
C PRO A 33 16.95 3.96 -2.78
N VAL A 34 17.29 4.78 -3.77
CA VAL A 34 18.38 5.74 -3.56
C VAL A 34 17.90 6.90 -2.68
N PRO A 35 18.79 7.62 -1.97
CA PRO A 35 18.39 8.72 -1.10
C PRO A 35 17.55 9.77 -1.84
N GLY A 36 16.43 10.16 -1.23
CA GLY A 36 15.48 11.12 -1.80
C GLY A 36 14.38 10.52 -2.68
N GLU A 37 14.47 9.23 -3.02
CA GLU A 37 13.41 8.51 -3.73
C GLU A 37 12.55 7.69 -2.77
N THR A 38 11.27 7.50 -3.13
CA THR A 38 10.33 6.71 -2.32
C THR A 38 10.53 5.20 -2.50
N MET A 39 10.99 4.75 -3.67
CA MET A 39 11.11 3.32 -3.97
C MET A 39 12.22 3.03 -5.00
N SER A 40 12.61 1.76 -5.11
CA SER A 40 13.44 1.28 -6.23
C SER A 40 12.59 0.89 -7.44
N ASN A 41 13.20 0.79 -8.63
CA ASN A 41 12.49 0.35 -9.85
C ASN A 41 11.82 -1.02 -9.65
N ALA A 42 12.50 -1.95 -8.96
CA ALA A 42 11.97 -3.30 -8.71
C ALA A 42 10.74 -3.28 -7.79
N MET A 43 10.71 -2.38 -6.80
CA MET A 43 9.54 -2.16 -5.96
C MET A 43 8.35 -1.66 -6.80
N GLY A 44 8.55 -0.62 -7.62
CA GLY A 44 7.49 -0.07 -8.48
C GLY A 44 6.90 -1.12 -9.42
N VAL A 45 7.75 -1.93 -10.07
CA VAL A 45 7.32 -3.05 -10.91
C VAL A 45 6.45 -4.02 -10.12
N ARG A 46 6.86 -4.44 -8.92
CA ARG A 46 6.09 -5.39 -8.12
C ARG A 46 4.76 -4.83 -7.64
N LEU A 47 4.69 -3.56 -7.23
CA LEU A 47 3.43 -2.91 -6.85
C LEU A 47 2.45 -2.93 -8.02
N VAL A 48 2.89 -2.47 -9.20
CA VAL A 48 2.03 -2.43 -10.39
C VAL A 48 1.56 -3.83 -10.80
N HIS A 49 2.46 -4.82 -10.82
CA HIS A 49 2.10 -6.16 -11.25
C HIS A 49 1.19 -6.92 -10.28
N ASN A 50 1.37 -6.73 -8.97
CA ASN A 50 0.61 -7.49 -7.97
C ASN A 50 -0.72 -6.84 -7.59
N LEU A 51 -0.85 -5.53 -7.76
CA LEU A 51 -2.00 -4.77 -7.26
C LEU A 51 -2.88 -4.19 -8.36
N THR A 52 -2.53 -4.37 -9.64
CA THR A 52 -3.31 -3.80 -10.77
C THR A 52 -3.41 -4.72 -11.98
N HIS A 53 -4.52 -4.58 -12.71
CA HIS A 53 -4.84 -5.24 -13.97
C HIS A 53 -4.53 -4.35 -15.18
N PRO A 54 -4.46 -4.90 -16.41
CA PRO A 54 -4.34 -4.08 -17.61
C PRO A 54 -5.42 -2.99 -17.66
N THR A 55 -5.07 -1.78 -18.11
CA THR A 55 -5.94 -0.58 -18.19
C THR A 55 -6.34 0.09 -16.88
N ASP A 56 -5.98 -0.49 -15.73
CA ASP A 56 -6.18 0.13 -14.43
C ASP A 56 -5.51 1.50 -14.35
N LEU A 57 -6.19 2.41 -13.66
CA LEU A 57 -5.67 3.73 -13.36
C LEU A 57 -4.89 3.71 -12.05
N ILE A 58 -3.69 4.29 -12.08
CA ILE A 58 -2.79 4.42 -10.95
C ILE A 58 -2.50 5.90 -10.70
N THR A 59 -2.59 6.34 -9.45
CA THR A 59 -2.17 7.69 -9.02
C THR A 59 -0.81 7.59 -8.34
N ASP A 60 0.17 8.28 -8.93
CA ASP A 60 1.54 8.34 -8.42
C ASP A 60 1.74 9.62 -7.59
N LEU A 61 1.92 9.47 -6.28
CA LEU A 61 2.24 10.54 -5.34
C LEU A 61 3.65 10.37 -4.75
N THR A 62 4.51 9.62 -5.42
CA THR A 62 5.84 9.25 -4.92
C THR A 62 6.92 10.19 -5.43
N ALA A 63 8.04 10.24 -4.71
CA ALA A 63 9.25 10.90 -5.16
C ALA A 63 10.08 9.94 -6.02
N GLY A 64 10.39 10.38 -7.24
CA GLY A 64 11.24 9.65 -8.19
C GLY A 64 10.46 9.06 -9.38
N PRO A 65 11.16 8.63 -10.45
CA PRO A 65 10.54 8.16 -11.70
C PRO A 65 10.12 6.68 -11.70
N GLN A 66 10.31 5.93 -10.61
CA GLN A 66 10.27 4.47 -10.57
C GLN A 66 8.87 3.94 -10.87
N LEU A 67 7.85 4.50 -10.23
CA LEU A 67 6.48 4.05 -10.43
C LEU A 67 5.99 4.42 -11.83
N ALA A 68 6.21 5.66 -12.28
CA ALA A 68 5.93 6.06 -13.66
C ALA A 68 6.55 5.10 -14.70
N ARG A 69 7.82 4.69 -14.53
CA ARG A 69 8.48 3.69 -15.39
C ARG A 69 7.77 2.34 -15.35
N ALA A 70 7.38 1.87 -14.17
CA ALA A 70 6.67 0.61 -14.00
C ALA A 70 5.28 0.64 -14.67
N ILE A 71 4.54 1.75 -14.53
CA ILE A 71 3.24 1.96 -15.17
C ILE A 71 3.38 1.89 -16.71
N ILE A 72 4.35 2.61 -17.28
CA ILE A 72 4.61 2.60 -18.73
C ILE A 72 4.97 1.19 -19.20
N ALA A 73 5.89 0.52 -18.51
CA ALA A 73 6.31 -0.84 -18.85
C ALA A 73 5.16 -1.85 -18.80
N ALA A 74 4.28 -1.72 -17.81
CA ALA A 74 3.09 -2.56 -17.65
C ALA A 74 1.88 -2.10 -18.48
N ARG A 75 2.00 -1.04 -19.29
CA ARG A 75 0.91 -0.46 -20.10
C ARG A 75 -0.34 -0.14 -19.26
N ARG A 76 -0.14 0.49 -18.09
CA ARG A 76 -1.22 1.00 -17.24
C ARG A 76 -1.54 2.46 -17.56
N ARG A 77 -2.69 2.95 -17.10
CA ARG A 77 -3.01 4.39 -17.14
C ARG A 77 -2.47 5.05 -15.87
N SER A 78 -1.92 6.26 -16.00
CA SER A 78 -1.40 6.99 -14.84
C SER A 78 -1.85 8.44 -14.80
N HIS A 79 -2.18 8.92 -13.61
CA HIS A 79 -2.19 10.34 -13.31
C HIS A 79 -0.91 10.68 -12.55
N LEU A 80 -0.05 11.47 -13.18
CA LEU A 80 1.17 11.97 -12.56
C LEU A 80 0.82 13.30 -11.87
N GLN A 81 0.75 13.32 -10.55
CA GLN A 81 0.52 14.57 -9.81
C GLN A 81 1.85 15.06 -9.25
N ASN A 82 2.33 16.18 -9.79
CA ASN A 82 3.41 16.92 -9.17
C ASN A 82 2.89 17.48 -7.83
N THR A 83 3.66 17.33 -6.75
CA THR A 83 3.33 17.64 -5.34
C THR A 83 3.01 19.13 -5.05
N ARG A 84 2.73 19.94 -6.08
CA ARG A 84 2.62 21.39 -5.99
C ARG A 84 1.35 22.04 -6.55
N THR A 85 0.34 21.30 -7.03
CA THR A 85 -0.84 21.98 -7.57
C THR A 85 -2.17 21.35 -7.20
N VAL A 86 -3.04 22.21 -6.67
CA VAL A 86 -4.46 22.04 -6.33
C VAL A 86 -5.23 21.64 -7.59
N GLY A 87 -5.70 20.40 -7.64
CA GLY A 87 -6.50 19.88 -8.74
C GLY A 87 -6.52 18.36 -8.72
N TRP A 88 -7.20 17.78 -7.72
CA TRP A 88 -7.47 16.35 -7.73
C TRP A 88 -8.51 16.08 -8.81
N ASP A 89 -8.09 15.72 -10.01
CA ASP A 89 -9.02 15.30 -11.05
C ASP A 89 -9.67 13.97 -10.62
N TRP A 90 -11.00 13.95 -10.56
CA TRP A 90 -11.87 12.92 -9.96
C TRP A 90 -11.89 11.55 -10.64
N HIS A 91 -10.73 11.06 -11.08
CA HIS A 91 -10.66 9.77 -11.73
C HIS A 91 -10.43 8.69 -10.69
N THR A 92 -11.37 7.75 -10.62
CA THR A 92 -11.33 6.68 -9.65
C THR A 92 -10.19 5.71 -9.98
N ALA A 93 -9.14 5.72 -9.16
CA ALA A 93 -7.97 4.86 -9.30
C ALA A 93 -8.21 3.48 -8.67
N THR A 94 -7.45 2.49 -9.13
CA THR A 94 -7.37 1.17 -8.49
C THR A 94 -6.24 1.10 -7.48
N LEU A 95 -5.18 1.89 -7.71
CA LEU A 95 -4.00 1.96 -6.87
C LEU A 95 -3.55 3.41 -6.72
N ILE A 96 -3.41 3.88 -5.48
CA ILE A 96 -2.71 5.11 -5.15
C ILE A 96 -1.41 4.71 -4.45
N VAL A 97 -0.28 5.24 -4.89
CA VAL A 97 1.02 4.94 -4.27
C VAL A 97 1.63 6.21 -3.72
N THR A 98 2.09 6.17 -2.47
CA THR A 98 2.50 7.36 -1.74
C THR A 98 3.54 7.03 -0.67
N GLY A 99 4.27 8.05 -0.21
CA GLY A 99 5.00 8.01 1.05
C GLY A 99 4.11 8.43 2.23
N TRP A 100 4.72 8.79 3.36
CA TRP A 100 3.96 9.47 4.42
C TRP A 100 3.44 10.84 3.95
N PRO A 101 2.16 11.20 4.18
CA PRO A 101 1.64 12.49 3.77
C PRO A 101 2.28 13.65 4.55
N SER A 102 2.54 14.76 3.87
CA SER A 102 2.98 16.02 4.50
C SER A 102 1.82 16.87 5.03
N SER A 103 0.58 16.54 4.66
CA SER A 103 -0.66 17.16 5.13
C SER A 103 -1.28 16.38 6.30
N ASP A 104 -2.44 16.84 6.80
CA ASP A 104 -3.21 16.08 7.78
C ASP A 104 -3.46 14.63 7.30
N PRO A 105 -2.97 13.60 8.01
CA PRO A 105 -3.06 12.21 7.54
C PRO A 105 -4.49 11.73 7.37
N ARG A 106 -5.42 12.16 8.25
CA ARG A 106 -6.81 11.72 8.19
C ARG A 106 -7.50 12.29 6.95
N GLU A 107 -7.36 13.57 6.69
CA GLU A 107 -7.91 14.21 5.49
C GLU A 107 -7.31 13.61 4.22
N PHE A 108 -6.00 13.36 4.22
CA PHE A 108 -5.31 12.71 3.11
C PHE A 108 -5.93 11.33 2.80
N PHE A 109 -6.05 10.45 3.80
CA PHE A 109 -6.63 9.12 3.56
C PHE A 109 -8.12 9.17 3.21
N ALA A 110 -8.87 10.16 3.70
CA ALA A 110 -10.25 10.38 3.28
C ALA A 110 -10.33 10.72 1.79
N ARG A 111 -9.45 11.59 1.29
CA ARG A 111 -9.33 11.91 -0.15
C ARG A 111 -8.89 10.70 -0.97
N CYS A 112 -7.96 9.89 -0.47
CA CYS A 112 -7.59 8.63 -1.12
C CYS A 112 -8.80 7.71 -1.26
N ARG A 113 -9.59 7.52 -0.19
CA ARG A 113 -10.78 6.68 -0.21
C ARG A 113 -11.81 7.14 -1.24
N THR A 114 -12.12 8.44 -1.29
CA THR A 114 -13.10 8.98 -2.27
C THR A 114 -12.64 8.83 -3.72
N SER A 115 -11.35 8.59 -3.92
CA SER A 115 -10.71 8.53 -5.23
C SER A 115 -10.33 7.11 -5.63
N LEU A 116 -10.67 6.12 -4.80
CA LEU A 116 -10.44 4.70 -5.06
C LEU A 116 -11.72 4.01 -5.48
N LEU A 117 -11.59 3.10 -6.45
CA LEU A 117 -12.67 2.19 -6.80
C LEU A 117 -12.94 1.29 -5.60
N PRO A 118 -14.17 0.78 -5.42
CA PRO A 118 -14.40 -0.31 -4.48
C PRO A 118 -13.44 -1.48 -4.77
N GLY A 119 -12.73 -1.93 -3.75
CA GLY A 119 -11.65 -2.94 -3.86
C GLY A 119 -10.28 -2.39 -4.26
N GLY A 120 -10.17 -1.11 -4.62
CA GLY A 120 -8.90 -0.43 -4.86
C GLY A 120 -8.09 -0.24 -3.58
N CYS A 121 -6.81 0.10 -3.71
CA CYS A 121 -5.90 0.22 -2.57
C CYS A 121 -4.98 1.44 -2.60
N VAL A 122 -4.56 1.86 -1.40
CA VAL A 122 -3.46 2.79 -1.17
C VAL A 122 -2.26 1.96 -0.71
N ALA A 123 -1.13 2.09 -1.40
CA ALA A 123 0.15 1.56 -0.97
C ALA A 123 0.99 2.69 -0.38
N VAL A 124 1.24 2.63 0.93
CA VAL A 124 2.04 3.62 1.67
C VAL A 124 3.42 3.06 1.92
N LEU A 125 4.45 3.68 1.35
CA LEU A 125 5.85 3.29 1.51
C LEU A 125 6.53 4.12 2.59
N LEU A 126 7.13 3.45 3.56
CA LEU A 126 7.85 4.06 4.68
C LEU A 126 9.28 3.53 4.73
N PRO A 127 10.28 4.37 5.06
CA PRO A 127 11.59 3.88 5.48
C PRO A 127 11.42 2.94 6.68
N HIS A 128 12.11 1.81 6.65
CA HIS A 128 12.09 0.88 7.79
C HIS A 128 12.89 1.44 8.97
N GLY A 129 12.47 1.10 10.20
CA GLY A 129 13.18 1.45 11.44
C GLY A 129 12.41 2.37 12.38
N ASP A 130 11.32 2.98 11.92
CA ASP A 130 10.36 3.67 12.79
C ASP A 130 9.20 2.74 13.11
N VAL A 131 9.06 2.36 14.38
CA VAL A 131 8.00 1.44 14.85
C VAL A 131 6.67 2.15 15.11
N VAL A 132 6.67 3.48 15.22
CA VAL A 132 5.47 4.30 15.48
C VAL A 132 4.79 4.66 14.16
N LEU A 133 5.57 5.04 13.15
CA LEU A 133 5.05 5.53 11.88
C LEU A 133 4.07 4.56 11.17
N PRO A 134 4.32 3.23 11.12
CA PRO A 134 3.34 2.29 10.59
C PRO A 134 2.01 2.29 11.37
N VAL A 135 2.07 2.40 12.70
CA VAL A 135 0.89 2.44 13.57
C VAL A 135 0.07 3.70 13.30
N ASP A 136 0.73 4.83 13.09
CA ASP A 136 0.07 6.09 12.76
C ASP A 136 -0.59 6.03 11.37
N VAL A 137 0.05 5.40 10.37
CA VAL A 137 -0.56 5.15 9.04
C VAL A 137 -1.83 4.34 9.21
N ILE A 138 -1.74 3.20 9.89
CA ILE A 138 -2.87 2.28 10.08
C ILE A 138 -4.01 3.01 10.81
N THR A 139 -3.69 3.76 11.85
CA THR A 139 -4.68 4.49 12.65
C THR A 139 -5.37 5.58 11.83
N ALA A 140 -4.61 6.38 11.07
CA ALA A 140 -5.17 7.44 10.23
C ALA A 140 -6.03 6.88 9.09
N ALA A 141 -5.55 5.82 8.42
CA ALA A 141 -6.28 5.15 7.33
C ALA A 141 -7.59 4.51 7.84
N LYS A 142 -7.56 3.83 8.99
CA LYS A 142 -8.77 3.27 9.62
C LYS A 142 -9.78 4.37 10.00
N LYS A 143 -9.33 5.50 10.55
CA LYS A 143 -10.19 6.66 10.85
C LYS A 143 -10.80 7.31 9.60
N ALA A 144 -10.21 7.11 8.43
CA ALA A 144 -10.76 7.50 7.13
C ALA A 144 -11.66 6.42 6.50
N GLY A 145 -11.76 5.24 7.12
CA GLY A 145 -12.57 4.10 6.67
C GLY A 145 -11.92 3.27 5.57
N LEU A 146 -10.59 3.22 5.52
CA LEU A 146 -9.85 2.21 4.77
C LEU A 146 -9.54 1.02 5.69
N ALA A 147 -9.52 -0.19 5.12
CA ALA A 147 -9.15 -1.41 5.84
C ALA A 147 -7.68 -1.76 5.61
N TYR A 148 -6.96 -2.17 6.64
CA TYR A 148 -5.57 -2.61 6.52
C TYR A 148 -5.52 -4.04 5.99
N LEU A 149 -4.94 -4.22 4.80
CA LEU A 149 -5.01 -5.46 4.04
C LEU A 149 -3.72 -6.29 4.11
N GLN A 150 -2.57 -5.64 4.06
CA GLN A 150 -1.28 -6.34 3.97
C GLN A 150 -0.13 -5.47 4.45
N HIS A 151 0.84 -6.08 5.12
CA HIS A 151 2.18 -5.54 5.34
C HIS A 151 3.16 -6.17 4.35
N ILE A 152 3.92 -5.37 3.62
CA ILE A 152 5.03 -5.86 2.82
C ILE A 152 6.33 -5.32 3.40
N VAL A 153 7.27 -6.21 3.68
CA VAL A 153 8.60 -5.87 4.15
C VAL A 153 9.57 -6.07 3.00
N ALA A 154 10.18 -4.99 2.53
CA ALA A 154 11.20 -5.03 1.50
C ALA A 154 12.59 -4.97 2.10
N ALA A 155 13.42 -5.92 1.69
CA ALA A 155 14.81 -5.99 2.09
C ALA A 155 15.73 -6.18 0.89
N GLY A 156 16.95 -5.69 1.08
CA GLY A 156 18.01 -5.71 0.10
C GLY A 156 18.57 -7.12 -0.15
N ARG A 157 19.85 -7.17 -0.58
CA ARG A 157 20.50 -8.40 -1.03
C ARG A 157 20.29 -9.57 -0.05
N PRO A 158 20.15 -10.82 -0.55
CA PRO A 158 20.15 -11.99 0.30
C PRO A 158 21.46 -12.05 1.11
N LEU A 159 21.33 -12.47 2.37
CA LEU A 159 22.38 -12.53 3.38
C LEU A 159 23.67 -13.16 2.82
N ARG A 160 24.82 -12.53 3.06
CA ARG A 160 26.12 -13.18 2.79
C ARG A 160 26.31 -14.31 3.81
N ARG A 161 26.78 -15.48 3.34
CA ARG A 161 27.12 -16.63 4.19
C ARG A 161 28.00 -16.16 5.36
N GLY A 162 27.50 -16.27 6.60
CA GLY A 162 28.22 -15.92 7.83
C GLY A 162 27.48 -14.97 8.79
N ASN A 163 26.45 -14.23 8.33
CA ASN A 163 25.70 -13.29 9.16
C ASN A 163 24.18 -13.57 9.07
N GLN A 164 23.76 -14.72 9.62
CA GLN A 164 22.48 -15.36 9.31
C GLN A 164 21.23 -14.79 10.01
N THR A 165 21.34 -13.72 10.81
CA THR A 165 20.25 -13.36 11.74
C THR A 165 19.53 -12.05 11.47
N GLN A 166 19.93 -11.25 10.48
CA GLN A 166 19.29 -9.94 10.26
C GLN A 166 19.09 -9.62 8.78
N LEU A 167 17.83 -9.68 8.32
CA LEU A 167 17.42 -9.19 7.02
C LEU A 167 17.69 -7.67 6.94
N ASP A 168 18.30 -7.22 5.85
CA ASP A 168 18.56 -5.81 5.57
C ASP A 168 17.28 -5.12 5.08
N ILE A 169 16.30 -5.02 5.99
CA ILE A 169 15.00 -4.42 5.72
C ILE A 169 15.17 -2.92 5.63
N HIS A 170 14.71 -2.34 4.52
CA HIS A 170 14.85 -0.91 4.25
C HIS A 170 13.51 -0.20 4.01
N THR A 171 12.43 -0.92 3.71
CA THR A 171 11.13 -0.32 3.40
C THR A 171 9.97 -1.17 3.88
N ASP A 172 9.04 -0.55 4.58
CA ASP A 172 7.73 -1.10 4.87
C ASP A 172 6.72 -0.56 3.85
N VAL A 173 5.87 -1.43 3.29
CA VAL A 173 4.74 -1.02 2.46
C VAL A 173 3.46 -1.50 3.09
N LEU A 174 2.60 -0.54 3.45
CA LEU A 174 1.31 -0.81 4.08
C LEU A 174 0.22 -0.68 3.02
N ILE A 175 -0.52 -1.76 2.80
CA ILE A 175 -1.61 -1.80 1.83
C ILE A 175 -2.92 -1.58 2.56
N MET A 176 -3.60 -0.49 2.21
CA MET A 176 -4.92 -0.13 2.71
C MET A 176 -5.94 -0.28 1.58
N THR A 177 -7.08 -0.93 1.80
CA THR A 177 -8.11 -1.12 0.77
C THR A 177 -9.37 -0.34 1.07
N HIS A 178 -9.99 0.20 0.02
CA HIS A 178 -11.36 0.67 0.07
C HIS A 178 -12.29 -0.54 -0.02
N SER A 179 -12.74 -1.04 1.14
CA SER A 179 -13.65 -2.18 1.17
C SER A 179 -14.91 -1.88 0.35
N ALA A 180 -15.35 -2.85 -0.45
CA ALA A 180 -16.60 -2.76 -1.20
C ALA A 180 -17.85 -2.90 -0.31
N GLU A 181 -17.68 -3.20 0.99
CA GLU A 181 -18.79 -3.38 1.92
C GLU A 181 -19.37 -2.05 2.40
N ASN A 182 -20.39 -1.57 1.68
CA ASN A 182 -21.48 -0.79 2.26
C ASN A 182 -22.63 -1.75 2.56
N GLY A 183 -22.88 -2.08 3.83
CA GLY A 183 -24.13 -2.73 4.24
C GLY A 183 -24.01 -3.73 5.38
N GLY A 184 -23.78 -3.23 6.60
CA GLY A 184 -23.80 -4.05 7.81
C GLY A 184 -23.62 -3.22 9.07
N SER A 185 -24.49 -2.23 9.27
CA SER A 185 -24.64 -1.57 10.56
C SER A 185 -25.50 -2.49 11.43
N ASP A 186 -24.91 -3.13 12.44
CA ASP A 186 -25.68 -3.75 13.52
C ASP A 186 -25.77 -2.74 14.67
N GLY A 187 -27.00 -2.30 14.93
CA GLY A 187 -27.42 -1.69 16.19
C GLY A 187 -27.95 -2.73 17.17
#